data_AF-A0A8X6SPC0-F1
#
_entry.id   AF-A0A8X6SPC0-F1
#
_cell.length_a   1.000
_cell.length_b   1.000
_cell.length_c   1.000
_cell.angle_alpha   90.00
_cell.angle_beta   90.00
_cell.angle_gamma   90.00
#
_symmetry.space_group_name_H-M   'P 1'
#
loop_
_entity.id
_entity.type
_entity.pdbx_description
1 polymer ?
#
loop_
_entity_poly.entity_id
_entity_poly.type
_entity_poly.pdbx_seq_one_letter_code
_entity_poly.pdbx_strand_id
1 'polypeptide(L)'
;MTGQGDEFKFQAPYSKPSIKLSTYDGKSSWQRLDFDALVNALELRFGEKCVKDYSRLQLKSRQQKVSETLQELATDVERLSHLAFSDCPTEVREVLALQHFIDGVRDPEIQKALRMADLKDLKGALVFAMKLEAAQQATRKDRHPIRAVNESDTSNSSVERLERQMRSFLNRVESLMSQKADGKKTLKCWTCGREGHLQRSCRARQGAETNSASQKEVSEN
;
A
#
# COMPACT_ATOMS: atom_id res chain seq x y z
N MET A 1 -8.95 14.72 -52.49
CA MET A 1 -8.01 14.14 -51.52
C MET A 1 -7.61 15.26 -50.57
N THR A 2 -8.43 15.51 -49.56
CA THR A 2 -8.25 16.61 -48.60
C THR A 2 -7.52 16.06 -47.37
N GLY A 3 -6.28 16.49 -47.18
CA GLY A 3 -5.45 16.10 -46.04
C GLY A 3 -5.97 16.69 -44.73
N GLN A 4 -6.19 15.83 -43.75
CA GLN A 4 -6.41 16.21 -42.36
C GLN A 4 -5.02 16.42 -41.73
N GLY A 5 -4.73 17.65 -41.31
CA GLY A 5 -3.61 17.95 -40.43
C GLY A 5 -4.06 17.75 -38.99
N ASP A 6 -3.50 16.73 -38.33
CA ASP A 6 -3.73 16.47 -36.91
C ASP A 6 -3.10 17.57 -36.05
N GLU A 7 -3.96 18.34 -35.41
CA GLU A 7 -3.62 19.42 -34.48
C GLU A 7 -3.20 18.80 -33.14
N PHE A 8 -1.89 18.64 -32.94
CA PHE A 8 -1.30 18.20 -31.68
C PHE A 8 -1.60 19.21 -30.55
N LYS A 9 -2.61 18.90 -29.73
CA LYS A 9 -2.89 19.63 -28.48
C LYS A 9 -1.76 19.41 -27.47
N PHE A 10 -0.93 20.42 -27.30
CA PHE A 10 -0.04 20.53 -26.13
C PHE A 10 -0.87 20.84 -24.87
N GLN A 11 -1.08 19.83 -24.03
CA GLN A 11 -1.68 20.00 -22.71
C GLN A 11 -0.58 20.42 -21.71
N ALA A 12 -0.53 21.70 -21.36
CA ALA A 12 0.40 22.21 -20.34
C ALA A 12 -0.03 21.75 -18.92
N PRO A 13 0.84 21.11 -18.11
CA PRO A 13 0.47 20.55 -16.81
C PRO A 13 0.50 21.55 -15.63
N TYR A 14 0.56 22.86 -15.86
CA TYR A 14 0.64 23.85 -14.77
C TYR A 14 -0.55 24.82 -14.81
N SER A 15 -1.53 24.54 -13.95
CA SER A 15 -2.60 25.47 -13.58
C SER A 15 -1.96 26.72 -12.97
N LYS A 16 -2.08 27.85 -13.67
CA LYS A 16 -1.64 29.16 -13.19
C LYS A 16 -2.48 29.53 -11.96
N PRO A 17 -1.90 29.79 -10.78
CA PRO A 17 -2.66 30.40 -9.70
C PRO A 17 -2.98 31.85 -10.10
N SER A 18 -4.26 32.12 -10.33
CA SER A 18 -4.77 33.47 -10.56
C SER A 18 -4.45 34.33 -9.34
N ILE A 19 -3.61 35.35 -9.52
CA ILE A 19 -3.31 36.35 -8.49
C ILE A 19 -4.59 37.12 -8.22
N LYS A 20 -5.33 36.76 -7.17
CA LYS A 20 -6.34 37.62 -6.58
C LYS A 20 -5.63 38.53 -5.57
N LEU A 21 -5.30 39.73 -6.02
CA LEU A 21 -4.77 40.79 -5.16
C LEU A 21 -5.92 41.33 -4.29
N SER A 22 -6.23 40.62 -3.20
CA SER A 22 -7.23 41.06 -2.23
C SER A 22 -6.65 42.14 -1.32
N THR A 23 -7.06 43.38 -1.61
CA THR A 23 -7.29 44.50 -0.69
C THR A 23 -6.36 44.62 0.52
N TYR A 24 -5.36 45.50 0.40
CA TYR A 24 -4.71 46.15 1.53
C TYR A 24 -4.60 47.66 1.28
N ASP A 25 -5.04 48.41 2.28
CA ASP A 25 -4.89 49.85 2.55
C ASP A 25 -4.44 50.78 1.42
N GLY A 26 -5.38 51.60 0.94
CA GLY A 26 -5.25 53.06 0.99
C GLY A 26 -4.07 53.75 0.28
N LYS A 27 -3.30 53.08 -0.57
CA LYS A 27 -2.19 53.68 -1.33
C LYS A 27 -2.54 53.89 -2.79
N SER A 28 -2.19 55.07 -3.31
CA SER A 28 -2.47 55.54 -4.67
C SER A 28 -1.74 54.67 -5.72
N SER A 29 -2.32 54.60 -6.92
CA SER A 29 -2.04 53.63 -7.99
C SER A 29 -0.57 53.49 -8.43
N TRP A 30 0.28 54.48 -8.17
CA TRP A 30 1.71 54.47 -8.58
C TRP A 30 2.65 53.95 -7.49
N GLN A 31 2.17 53.76 -6.26
CA GLN A 31 2.93 53.16 -5.15
C GLN A 31 2.79 51.63 -5.08
N ARG A 32 2.04 51.02 -6.01
CA ARG A 32 1.79 49.57 -6.08
C ARG A 32 2.72 48.83 -7.05
N LEU A 33 3.62 49.56 -7.70
CA LEU A 33 4.62 49.07 -8.64
C LEU A 33 5.99 49.55 -8.18
N ASP A 34 6.30 49.32 -6.90
CA ASP A 34 7.66 49.47 -6.45
C ASP A 34 8.45 48.32 -7.10
N PHE A 35 9.21 48.66 -8.13
CA PHE A 35 9.95 47.71 -8.95
C PHE A 35 10.83 46.83 -8.04
N ASP A 36 11.46 47.44 -7.04
CA ASP A 36 12.26 46.74 -6.05
C ASP A 36 11.43 45.78 -5.20
N ALA A 37 10.20 46.12 -4.83
CA ALA A 37 9.32 45.19 -4.11
C ALA A 37 8.91 43.99 -4.97
N LEU A 38 8.69 44.19 -6.27
CA LEU A 38 8.40 43.12 -7.21
C LEU A 38 9.62 42.22 -7.44
N VAL A 39 10.80 42.82 -7.66
CA VAL A 39 12.07 42.09 -7.81
C VAL A 39 12.37 41.28 -6.56
N ASN A 40 12.26 41.88 -5.37
CA ASN A 40 12.45 41.17 -4.10
C ASN A 40 11.44 40.02 -3.92
N ALA A 41 10.17 40.22 -4.30
CA ALA A 41 9.16 39.16 -4.23
C ALA A 41 9.43 38.01 -5.23
N LEU A 42 9.97 38.34 -6.42
CA LEU A 42 10.38 37.35 -7.41
C LEU A 42 11.66 36.61 -6.99
N GLU A 43 12.66 37.30 -6.46
CA GLU A 43 13.87 36.68 -5.92
C GLU A 43 13.56 35.81 -4.70
N LEU A 44 12.63 36.21 -3.84
CA LEU A 44 12.23 35.38 -2.70
C LEU A 44 11.50 34.09 -3.12
N ARG A 45 10.79 34.10 -4.25
CA ARG A 45 10.02 32.94 -4.73
C ARG A 45 10.75 32.07 -5.75
N PHE A 46 11.50 32.70 -6.64
CA PHE A 46 12.15 32.10 -7.80
C PHE A 46 13.64 32.38 -7.85
N GLY A 47 14.18 33.10 -6.87
CA GLY A 47 15.59 33.38 -6.82
C GLY A 47 16.41 32.12 -6.70
N GLU A 48 17.67 32.27 -7.09
CA GLU A 48 18.61 31.17 -7.26
C GLU A 48 18.75 30.32 -5.99
N LYS A 49 18.71 30.96 -4.81
CA LYS A 49 18.77 30.27 -3.51
C LYS A 49 17.61 29.30 -3.32
N CYS A 50 16.38 29.74 -3.59
CA CYS A 50 15.19 28.90 -3.46
C CYS A 50 15.23 27.72 -4.45
N VAL A 51 15.70 27.96 -5.68
CA VAL A 51 15.87 26.90 -6.69
C VAL A 51 16.92 25.88 -6.26
N LYS A 52 18.07 26.32 -5.72
CA LYS A 52 19.13 25.45 -5.16
C LYS A 52 18.59 24.62 -4.01
N ASP A 53 17.93 25.25 -3.03
CA ASP A 53 17.42 24.56 -1.84
C ASP A 53 16.32 23.55 -2.19
N TYR A 54 15.40 23.91 -3.10
CA TYR A 54 14.40 22.99 -3.61
C TYR A 54 15.03 21.80 -4.34
N SER A 55 16.02 22.04 -5.21
CA SER A 55 16.72 20.98 -5.96
C SER A 55 17.50 20.05 -5.01
N ARG A 56 18.12 20.58 -3.96
CA ARG A 56 18.77 19.78 -2.90
C ARG A 56 17.78 18.88 -2.19
N LEU A 57 16.59 19.38 -1.89
CA LEU A 57 15.55 18.57 -1.26
C LEU A 57 15.03 17.48 -2.20
N GLN A 58 14.77 17.82 -3.46
CA GLN A 58 14.39 16.85 -4.49
C GLN A 58 15.43 15.74 -4.62
N LEU A 59 16.71 16.10 -4.71
CA LEU A 59 17.83 15.15 -4.81
C LEU A 59 17.91 14.21 -3.60
N LYS A 60 17.74 14.73 -2.38
CA LYS A 60 17.72 13.91 -1.15
C LYS A 60 16.57 12.92 -1.11
N SER A 61 15.40 13.32 -1.59
CA SER A 61 14.21 12.46 -1.65
C SER A 61 14.19 11.53 -2.87
N ARG A 62 15.19 11.62 -3.75
CA ARG A 62 15.16 10.95 -5.05
C ARG A 62 15.38 9.44 -4.89
N GLN A 63 14.45 8.66 -5.42
CA GLN A 63 14.47 7.21 -5.43
C GLN A 63 13.93 6.71 -6.77
N GLN A 64 14.45 5.58 -7.27
CA GLN A 64 14.03 4.99 -8.54
C GLN A 64 12.55 4.58 -8.50
N LYS A 65 11.76 5.01 -9.49
CA LYS A 65 10.35 4.59 -9.65
C LYS A 65 10.24 3.19 -10.28
N VAL A 66 9.03 2.61 -10.25
CA VAL A 66 8.84 1.19 -10.63
C VAL A 66 8.97 0.98 -12.12
N SER A 67 8.51 1.96 -12.88
CA SER A 67 8.59 2.00 -14.33
C SER A 67 9.85 2.69 -14.84
N GLU A 68 10.72 3.15 -13.95
CA GLU A 68 11.84 4.03 -14.32
C GLU A 68 13.12 3.22 -14.50
N THR A 69 13.83 3.53 -15.58
CA THR A 69 15.10 2.90 -15.91
C THR A 69 16.24 3.48 -15.08
N LEU A 70 17.33 2.73 -14.92
CA LEU A 70 18.54 3.22 -14.24
C LEU A 70 19.13 4.45 -14.93
N GLN A 71 18.96 4.58 -16.25
CA GLN A 71 19.45 5.72 -17.04
C GLN A 71 18.64 6.99 -16.76
N GLU A 72 17.31 6.89 -16.68
CA GLU A 72 16.44 8.01 -16.31
C GLU A 72 16.73 8.50 -14.90
N LEU A 73 16.95 7.59 -13.95
CA LEU A 73 17.40 7.95 -12.61
C LEU A 73 18.73 8.70 -12.65
N ALA A 74 19.74 8.17 -13.34
CA ALA A 74 21.08 8.77 -13.40
C ALA A 74 21.05 10.18 -14.01
N THR A 75 20.34 10.35 -15.13
CA THR A 75 20.19 11.65 -15.81
C THR A 75 19.47 12.68 -14.93
N ASP A 76 18.44 12.27 -14.21
CA ASP A 76 17.73 13.17 -13.31
C ASP A 76 18.57 13.53 -12.07
N VAL A 77 19.32 12.57 -11.51
CA VAL A 77 20.28 12.81 -10.41
C VAL A 77 21.39 13.76 -10.85
N GLU A 78 21.95 13.58 -12.05
CA GLU A 78 22.96 14.49 -12.63
C GLU A 78 22.39 15.91 -12.75
N ARG A 79 21.23 16.05 -13.40
CA ARG A 79 20.53 17.33 -13.56
C ARG A 79 20.25 18.03 -12.22
N LEU A 80 19.69 17.31 -11.25
CA LEU A 80 19.40 17.84 -9.91
C LEU A 80 20.67 18.25 -9.18
N SER A 81 21.76 17.49 -9.32
CA SER A 81 23.05 17.81 -8.71
C SER A 81 23.65 19.10 -9.28
N HIS A 82 23.53 19.32 -10.60
CA HIS A 82 23.94 20.57 -11.25
C HIS A 82 23.13 21.78 -10.78
N LEU A 83 21.81 21.62 -10.55
CA LEU A 83 20.95 22.70 -10.05
C LEU A 83 21.16 22.97 -8.55
N ALA A 84 21.37 21.93 -7.76
CA ALA A 84 21.53 22.00 -6.31
C ALA A 84 22.90 22.57 -5.88
N PHE A 85 23.94 22.28 -6.66
CA PHE A 85 25.34 22.55 -6.33
C PHE A 85 26.07 23.23 -7.49
N SER A 86 25.44 24.24 -8.10
CA SER A 86 26.04 25.06 -9.17
C SER A 86 27.35 25.73 -8.74
N ASP A 87 27.46 26.07 -7.45
CA ASP A 87 28.58 26.83 -6.89
C ASP A 87 29.77 25.95 -6.47
N CYS A 88 29.56 24.63 -6.43
CA CYS A 88 30.59 23.67 -6.06
C CYS A 88 31.44 23.26 -7.27
N PRO A 89 32.73 22.92 -7.08
CA PRO A 89 33.56 22.33 -8.12
C PRO A 89 32.93 21.06 -8.70
N THR A 90 33.21 20.78 -9.97
CA THR A 90 32.64 19.63 -10.70
C THR A 90 32.94 18.31 -9.99
N GLU A 91 34.15 18.11 -9.48
CA GLU A 91 34.55 16.89 -8.77
C GLU A 91 33.66 16.60 -7.55
N VAL A 92 33.41 17.62 -6.73
CA VAL A 92 32.54 17.49 -5.54
C VAL A 92 31.11 17.18 -5.96
N ARG A 93 30.62 17.83 -7.01
CA ARG A 93 29.29 17.59 -7.55
C ARG A 93 29.12 16.16 -8.07
N GLU A 94 30.14 15.62 -8.75
CA GLU A 94 30.12 14.25 -9.26
C GLU A 94 30.11 13.22 -8.13
N VAL A 95 30.88 13.43 -7.07
CA VAL A 95 30.87 12.56 -5.87
C VAL A 95 29.49 12.58 -5.19
N LEU A 96 28.88 13.76 -5.05
CA LEU A 96 27.52 13.88 -4.49
C LEU A 96 26.48 13.21 -5.38
N ALA A 97 26.56 13.41 -6.70
CA ALA A 97 25.67 12.79 -7.66
C ALA A 97 25.79 11.26 -7.63
N LEU A 98 27.02 10.74 -7.57
CA LEU A 98 27.28 9.31 -7.43
C LEU A 98 26.65 8.74 -6.16
N GLN A 99 26.87 9.39 -5.00
CA GLN A 99 26.30 8.94 -3.74
C GLN A 99 24.76 8.91 -3.79
N HIS A 100 24.14 9.98 -4.30
CA HIS A 100 22.69 10.05 -4.46
C HIS A 100 22.14 9.03 -5.46
N PHE A 101 22.90 8.72 -6.53
CA PHE A 101 22.52 7.66 -7.46
C PHE A 101 22.52 6.31 -6.75
N ILE A 102 23.59 5.96 -6.02
CA ILE A 102 23.68 4.70 -5.25
C ILE A 102 22.52 4.62 -4.25
N ASP A 103 22.28 5.68 -3.47
CA ASP A 103 21.20 5.68 -2.48
C ASP A 103 19.80 5.68 -3.12
N GLY A 104 19.68 6.16 -4.36
CA GLY A 104 18.44 6.19 -5.14
C GLY A 104 18.11 4.90 -5.89
N VAL A 105 19.05 3.96 -6.06
CA VAL A 105 18.80 2.66 -6.70
C VAL A 105 17.87 1.82 -5.83
N ARG A 106 16.83 1.26 -6.45
CA ARG A 106 15.82 0.46 -5.75
C ARG A 106 16.26 -0.96 -5.43
N ASP A 107 16.94 -1.63 -6.36
CA ASP A 107 17.34 -3.03 -6.17
C ASP A 107 18.46 -3.08 -5.12
N PRO A 108 18.23 -3.71 -3.94
CA PRO A 108 19.22 -3.76 -2.87
C PRO A 108 20.48 -4.54 -3.26
N GLU A 109 20.40 -5.50 -4.18
CA GLU A 109 21.56 -6.26 -4.66
C GLU A 109 22.46 -5.37 -5.51
N ILE A 110 21.88 -4.63 -6.46
CA ILE A 110 22.61 -3.65 -7.28
C ILE A 110 23.19 -2.56 -6.38
N GLN A 111 22.40 -2.07 -5.42
CA GLN A 111 22.83 -1.04 -4.47
C GLN A 111 24.04 -1.48 -3.64
N LYS A 112 23.99 -2.71 -3.10
CA LYS A 112 25.10 -3.30 -2.34
C LYS A 112 26.34 -3.47 -3.22
N ALA A 113 26.17 -3.96 -4.45
CA ALA A 113 27.27 -4.14 -5.37
C ALA A 113 27.95 -2.81 -5.75
N LEU A 114 27.17 -1.75 -5.97
CA LEU A 114 27.69 -0.41 -6.24
C LEU A 114 28.52 0.12 -5.07
N ARG A 115 28.09 -0.08 -3.82
CA ARG A 115 28.83 0.34 -2.62
C ARG A 115 30.16 -0.42 -2.44
N MET A 116 30.27 -1.63 -2.99
CA MET A 116 31.50 -2.43 -2.92
C MET A 116 32.46 -2.18 -4.09
N ALA A 117 32.01 -1.52 -5.17
CA ALA A 117 32.74 -1.44 -6.43
C ALA A 117 33.75 -0.27 -6.53
N ASP A 118 33.95 0.51 -5.45
CA ASP A 118 34.86 1.67 -5.38
C ASP A 118 34.82 2.57 -6.62
N LEU A 119 33.60 3.00 -6.96
CA LEU A 119 33.34 3.82 -8.15
C LEU A 119 33.70 5.28 -7.90
N LYS A 120 34.24 5.95 -8.93
CA LYS A 120 34.63 7.38 -8.87
C LYS A 120 33.63 8.29 -9.59
N ASP A 121 33.02 7.77 -10.66
CA ASP A 121 32.18 8.57 -11.55
C ASP A 121 30.76 8.03 -11.61
N LEU A 122 29.78 8.93 -11.72
CA LEU A 122 28.37 8.58 -11.93
C LEU A 122 28.16 7.73 -13.19
N LYS A 123 28.86 8.05 -14.27
CA LYS A 123 28.78 7.31 -15.54
C LYS A 123 29.29 5.87 -15.38
N GLY A 124 30.39 5.69 -14.65
CA GLY A 124 30.93 4.38 -14.33
C GLY A 124 29.95 3.54 -13.51
N ALA A 125 29.31 4.16 -12.52
CA ALA A 125 28.28 3.53 -11.71
C ALA A 125 27.06 3.10 -12.52
N LEU A 126 26.59 3.94 -13.45
CA LEU A 126 25.49 3.61 -14.34
C LEU A 126 25.82 2.38 -15.21
N VAL A 127 26.98 2.36 -15.85
CA VAL A 127 27.41 1.23 -16.69
C VAL A 127 27.53 -0.05 -15.85
N PHE A 128 28.08 0.04 -14.64
CA PHE A 128 28.20 -1.11 -13.75
C PHE A 128 26.82 -1.63 -13.31
N ALA A 129 25.90 -0.74 -12.93
CA ALA A 129 24.53 -1.10 -12.57
C ALA A 129 23.78 -1.77 -13.72
N MET A 130 23.91 -1.25 -14.95
CA MET A 130 23.32 -1.86 -16.15
C MET A 130 23.88 -3.26 -16.43
N LYS A 131 25.20 -3.47 -16.24
CA LYS A 131 25.82 -4.79 -16.38
C LYS A 131 25.28 -5.78 -15.35
N LEU A 132 25.07 -5.34 -14.11
CA LEU A 132 24.48 -6.19 -13.07
C LEU A 132 23.03 -6.53 -13.37
N GLU A 133 22.23 -5.57 -13.82
CA GLU A 133 20.83 -5.80 -14.21
C GLU A 133 20.75 -6.85 -15.33
N ALA A 134 21.60 -6.72 -16.36
CA ALA A 134 21.69 -7.71 -17.44
C ALA A 134 22.13 -9.10 -16.94
N ALA A 135 23.10 -9.17 -16.03
CA ALA A 135 23.56 -10.42 -15.42
C ALA A 135 22.48 -11.09 -14.55
N GLN A 136 21.73 -10.32 -13.77
CA GLN A 136 20.58 -10.80 -13.00
C GLN A 136 19.48 -11.32 -13.92
N GLN A 137 19.18 -10.62 -15.01
CA GLN A 137 18.20 -11.09 -15.99
C GLN A 137 18.60 -12.42 -16.65
N ALA A 138 19.88 -12.61 -16.96
CA ALA A 138 20.39 -13.87 -17.50
C ALA A 138 20.25 -15.01 -16.48
N THR A 139 20.71 -14.80 -15.24
CA THR A 139 20.65 -15.82 -14.17
C THR A 139 19.22 -16.14 -13.72
N ARG A 140 18.28 -15.19 -13.80
CA ARG A 140 16.85 -15.43 -13.51
C ARG A 140 16.19 -16.38 -14.51
N LYS A 141 16.62 -16.38 -15.78
CA LYS A 141 16.09 -17.31 -16.79
C LYS A 141 16.53 -18.75 -16.54
N ASP A 142 17.71 -18.95 -15.94
CA ASP A 142 18.28 -20.27 -15.64
C ASP A 142 17.83 -20.83 -14.27
N ARG A 143 17.18 -20.01 -13.43
CA ARG A 143 16.61 -20.47 -12.16
C ARG A 143 15.21 -21.03 -12.38
N HIS A 144 15.11 -22.36 -12.44
CA HIS A 144 13.84 -23.03 -12.14
C HIS A 144 13.36 -22.61 -10.74
N PRO A 145 12.04 -22.51 -10.49
CA PRO A 145 11.51 -22.11 -9.19
C PRO A 145 11.82 -23.20 -8.15
N ILE A 146 13.02 -23.14 -7.58
CA ILE A 146 13.35 -23.86 -6.37
C ILE A 146 12.59 -23.13 -5.26
N ARG A 147 11.72 -23.87 -4.56
CA ARG A 147 11.01 -23.39 -3.37
C ARG A 147 12.03 -23.10 -2.28
N ALA A 148 12.64 -21.92 -2.35
CA ALA A 148 13.60 -21.46 -1.36
C ALA A 148 12.85 -21.20 -0.05
N VAL A 149 13.34 -21.81 1.03
CA VAL A 149 12.99 -21.39 2.39
C VAL A 149 13.95 -20.25 2.70
N ASN A 150 13.46 -19.01 2.73
CA ASN A 150 14.25 -17.85 3.12
C ASN A 150 14.45 -17.85 4.64
N GLU A 151 15.70 -17.85 5.11
CA GLU A 151 16.05 -17.77 6.54
C GLU A 151 15.83 -16.37 7.15
N SER A 152 15.41 -15.37 6.37
CA SER A 152 15.02 -14.05 6.88
C SER A 152 13.55 -13.95 7.29
N ASP A 153 12.72 -14.95 6.98
CA ASP A 153 11.28 -14.93 7.27
C ASP A 153 10.93 -15.56 8.63
N THR A 154 11.92 -16.01 9.43
CA THR A 154 11.65 -16.75 10.67
C THR A 154 10.86 -15.93 11.70
N SER A 155 11.00 -14.59 11.72
CA SER A 155 10.21 -13.72 12.59
C SER A 155 8.81 -13.45 12.03
N ASN A 156 8.65 -13.08 10.76
CA ASN A 156 7.33 -12.79 10.17
C ASN A 156 6.48 -14.05 9.93
N SER A 157 7.08 -15.16 9.52
CA SER A 157 6.38 -16.43 9.30
C SER A 157 5.79 -16.99 10.59
N SER A 158 6.53 -16.87 11.69
CA SER A 158 6.09 -17.32 13.01
C SER A 158 4.94 -16.45 13.53
N VAL A 159 5.03 -15.12 13.35
CA VAL A 159 3.97 -14.18 13.71
C VAL A 159 2.71 -14.40 12.87
N GLU A 160 2.82 -14.53 11.55
CA GLU A 160 1.67 -14.80 10.67
C GLU A 160 1.01 -16.17 10.93
N ARG A 161 1.79 -17.18 11.32
CA ARG A 161 1.28 -18.49 11.73
C ARG A 161 0.54 -18.39 13.07
N LEU A 162 1.11 -17.67 14.05
CA LEU A 162 0.49 -17.45 15.34
C LEU A 162 -0.82 -16.66 15.22
N GLU A 163 -0.84 -15.62 14.37
CA GLU A 163 -2.07 -14.86 14.12
C GLU A 163 -3.16 -15.68 13.43
N ARG A 164 -2.79 -16.56 12.49
CA ARG A 164 -3.75 -17.51 11.87
C ARG A 164 -4.30 -18.48 12.90
N GLN A 165 -3.45 -19.00 13.79
CA GLN A 165 -3.89 -19.87 14.88
C GLN A 165 -4.83 -19.14 15.85
N MET A 166 -4.48 -17.90 16.23
CA MET A 166 -5.33 -17.05 17.09
C MET A 166 -6.69 -16.78 16.43
N ARG A 167 -6.72 -16.41 15.15
CA ARG A 167 -7.97 -16.22 14.39
C ARG A 167 -8.81 -17.50 14.34
N SER A 168 -8.20 -18.65 14.10
CA SER A 168 -8.92 -19.94 14.08
C SER A 168 -9.49 -20.32 15.44
N PHE A 169 -8.76 -20.00 16.53
CA PHE A 169 -9.20 -20.26 17.89
C PHE A 169 -10.40 -19.38 18.27
N LEU A 170 -10.33 -18.08 17.95
CA LEU A 170 -11.42 -17.14 18.20
C LEU A 170 -12.71 -17.56 17.47
N ASN A 171 -12.62 -17.92 16.19
CA ASN A 171 -13.78 -18.42 15.42
C ASN A 171 -14.40 -19.69 16.03
N ARG A 172 -13.57 -20.58 16.59
CA ARG A 172 -14.04 -21.81 17.24
C ARG A 172 -14.72 -21.52 18.58
N VAL A 173 -14.20 -20.58 19.35
CA VAL A 173 -14.83 -20.10 20.60
C VAL A 173 -16.17 -19.43 20.30
N GLU A 174 -16.23 -18.57 19.28
CA GLU A 174 -17.46 -17.91 18.84
C GLU A 174 -18.54 -18.93 18.44
N SER A 175 -18.17 -19.97 17.67
CA SER A 175 -19.09 -21.06 17.30
C SER A 175 -19.63 -21.82 18.52
N LEU A 176 -18.78 -22.07 19.53
CA LEU A 176 -19.21 -22.73 20.77
C LEU A 176 -20.12 -21.85 21.63
N MET A 177 -19.89 -20.53 21.64
CA MET A 177 -20.78 -19.59 22.34
C MET A 177 -22.14 -19.50 21.64
N SER A 178 -22.16 -19.48 20.30
CA SER A 178 -23.40 -19.47 19.53
C SER A 178 -24.23 -20.76 19.73
N GLN A 179 -23.58 -21.92 19.85
CA GLN A 179 -24.27 -23.19 20.16
C GLN A 179 -24.86 -23.24 21.58
N LYS A 180 -24.28 -22.51 22.55
CA LYS A 180 -24.81 -22.41 23.91
C LYS A 180 -25.98 -21.44 24.04
N ALA A 181 -26.11 -20.48 23.13
CA ALA A 181 -27.23 -19.53 23.11
C ALA A 181 -28.56 -20.16 22.67
N ASP A 182 -28.52 -21.27 21.91
CA ASP A 182 -29.71 -22.00 21.43
C ASP A 182 -30.20 -23.13 22.36
N GLY A 183 -29.62 -23.25 23.57
CA GLY A 183 -29.84 -24.39 24.46
C GLY A 183 -30.79 -24.11 25.63
N LYS A 184 -32.11 -24.07 25.39
CA LYS A 184 -33.19 -24.46 26.34
C LYS A 184 -34.57 -24.44 25.64
N LYS A 185 -34.79 -25.36 24.70
CA LYS A 185 -36.15 -25.65 24.22
C LYS A 185 -36.82 -26.58 25.23
N THR A 186 -37.79 -26.07 25.97
CA THR A 186 -38.58 -26.85 26.93
C THR A 186 -39.31 -27.98 26.19
N LEU A 187 -39.14 -29.21 26.67
CA LEU A 187 -39.76 -30.39 26.05
C LEU A 187 -41.29 -30.30 26.21
N LYS A 188 -41.99 -30.16 25.08
CA LYS A 188 -43.46 -30.07 24.96
C LYS A 188 -44.06 -31.44 24.65
N CYS A 189 -45.16 -31.80 25.32
CA CYS A 189 -45.92 -33.01 25.03
C CYS A 189 -46.64 -32.90 23.68
N TRP A 190 -46.44 -33.88 22.79
CA TRP A 190 -47.06 -33.89 21.45
C TRP A 190 -48.56 -34.20 21.44
N THR A 191 -49.14 -34.64 22.56
CA THR A 191 -50.58 -34.94 22.65
C THR A 191 -51.39 -33.82 23.30
N CYS A 192 -50.84 -33.10 24.28
CA CYS A 192 -51.57 -32.04 24.99
C CYS A 192 -50.92 -30.65 24.91
N GLY A 193 -49.75 -30.53 24.27
CA GLY A 193 -49.02 -29.28 24.10
C GLY A 193 -48.36 -28.71 25.36
N ARG A 194 -48.58 -29.30 26.55
CA ARG A 194 -48.00 -28.80 27.81
C ARG A 194 -46.55 -29.18 27.96
N GLU A 195 -45.77 -28.29 28.56
CA GLU A 195 -44.33 -28.46 28.82
C GLU A 195 -44.09 -29.37 30.05
N GLY A 196 -42.96 -30.08 30.08
CA GLY A 196 -42.51 -30.85 31.25
C GLY A 196 -42.78 -32.36 31.22
N HIS A 197 -43.45 -32.89 30.20
CA HIS A 197 -43.60 -34.34 29.98
C HIS A 197 -43.70 -34.68 28.49
N LEU A 198 -43.42 -35.94 28.14
CA LEU A 198 -43.54 -36.46 26.77
C LEU A 198 -44.88 -37.19 26.59
N GLN A 199 -45.28 -37.42 25.34
CA GLN A 199 -46.53 -38.09 24.97
C GLN A 199 -46.80 -39.42 25.71
N ARG A 200 -45.74 -40.16 26.03
CA ARG A 200 -45.81 -41.45 26.73
C ARG A 200 -46.27 -41.33 28.19
N SER A 201 -46.02 -40.18 28.81
CA SER A 201 -46.37 -39.87 30.19
C SER A 201 -47.54 -38.88 30.27
N CYS A 202 -48.30 -38.74 29.19
CA CYS A 202 -49.42 -37.81 29.11
C CYS A 202 -50.65 -38.39 29.83
N ARG A 203 -51.05 -37.74 30.92
CA ARG A 203 -52.22 -38.13 31.74
C ARG A 203 -53.53 -38.19 30.94
N ALA A 204 -53.64 -37.46 29.83
CA ALA A 204 -54.81 -37.46 28.95
C ALA A 204 -55.00 -38.78 28.17
N ARG A 205 -53.93 -39.56 27.96
CA ARG A 205 -54.02 -40.87 27.29
C ARG A 205 -54.50 -41.99 28.22
N GLN A 206 -54.09 -41.96 29.49
CA GLN A 206 -54.46 -42.99 30.47
C GLN A 206 -55.96 -42.99 30.82
N GLY A 207 -56.66 -41.87 30.61
CA GLY A 207 -58.11 -41.79 30.83
C GLY A 207 -58.96 -42.30 29.65
N ALA A 208 -58.38 -42.55 28.47
CA ALA A 208 -59.10 -42.99 27.28
C ALA A 208 -59.14 -44.52 27.12
N GLU A 209 -58.23 -45.25 27.78
CA GLU A 209 -58.12 -46.72 27.68
C GLU A 209 -59.03 -47.48 28.67
N THR A 210 -59.67 -46.79 29.62
CA THR A 210 -60.51 -47.44 30.65
C THR A 210 -62.00 -47.50 30.32
N ASN A 211 -62.44 -47.10 29.12
CA ASN A 211 -63.87 -47.05 28.76
C ASN A 211 -64.28 -47.89 27.55
N SER A 212 -63.40 -48.78 27.06
CA SER A 212 -63.68 -49.71 25.95
C SER A 212 -63.64 -51.19 26.32
N ALA A 213 -63.47 -51.53 27.61
CA ALA A 213 -63.41 -52.91 28.11
C ALA A 213 -64.51 -53.18 29.16
N SER A 214 -65.78 -53.12 28.76
CA SER A 214 -66.92 -53.64 29.56
C SER A 214 -68.15 -53.78 28.67
N GLN A 215 -68.19 -54.83 27.83
CA GLN A 215 -69.39 -55.53 27.36
C GLN A 215 -69.00 -56.57 26.29
N LYS A 216 -68.81 -57.82 26.72
CA LYS A 216 -69.25 -59.08 26.06
C LYS A 216 -68.49 -60.28 26.64
N GLU A 217 -69.03 -60.82 27.74
CA GLU A 217 -69.06 -62.26 28.04
C GLU A 217 -70.48 -62.58 28.54
N VAL A 218 -70.88 -63.87 28.46
CA VAL A 218 -72.22 -64.50 28.55
C VAL A 218 -72.80 -64.69 27.14
N SER A 219 -73.02 -65.89 26.58
CA SER A 219 -73.29 -67.27 27.05
C SER A 219 -73.19 -68.18 25.79
N GLU A 220 -73.11 -69.52 25.78
CA GLU A 220 -73.27 -70.61 26.74
C GLU A 220 -72.71 -71.89 26.10
N ASN A 221 -72.59 -72.93 26.93
CA ASN A 221 -72.31 -74.33 26.64
C ASN A 221 -73.00 -74.94 25.41
#